data_AF-A0A1D2MNP9-F1
#
_entry.id   AF-A0A1D2MNP9-F1
#
_cell.length_a   1.000
_cell.length_b   1.000
_cell.length_c   1.000
_cell.angle_alpha   90.00
_cell.angle_beta   90.00
_cell.angle_gamma   90.00
#
_symmetry.space_group_name_H-M   'P 1'
#
loop_
_entity.id
_entity.type
_entity.pdbx_description
1 polymer ?
#
loop_
_entity_poly.entity_id
_entity_poly.type
_entity_poly.pdbx_seq_one_letter_code
_entity_poly.pdbx_strand_id
1 'polypeptide(L)'
;MRVEVFKHANHENLVSVSFNIALHVVKSTKYTVHRRRWEMVRWVVSCGVEIGVAKLFYLVRNWGEYFSPVEAVGTVASNILTWVVGGTGSNANSTNVIPGPSKLNNHDKRLMEELANAARNLAIQCAKNDPQNCALNTLTLCENDPMAFETSYQIVLESASKEFLTPQQIFTIARTPTRWYQRSTGRATCPTSCQRQCPGRRTRVCTTRAAAPCKAPPPASSLSPPTSELESLIPLLIRNIKCATVLTEILRRSITIMTSYENAYQKEKHGNKKLKQRVYEKLSLLIEGTIDSYITTTHSRLVHISPRHYSDFIEFLTKARENFLLAPNGNERFKHLVESMKCTYKGKKKLLFLLTERFG
;
A
#
# COMPACT_ATOMS: atom_id res chain seq x y z
N MET A 1 19.67 52.10 2.62
CA MET A 1 18.84 51.39 1.62
C MET A 1 19.61 50.72 0.48
N ARG A 2 20.65 51.32 -0.15
CA ARG A 2 21.37 50.65 -1.27
C ARG A 2 22.24 49.43 -0.86
N VAL A 3 22.73 49.36 0.37
CA VAL A 3 23.66 48.30 0.80
C VAL A 3 22.96 46.95 1.06
N GLU A 4 21.70 46.95 1.50
CA GLU A 4 20.92 45.71 1.71
C GLU A 4 20.43 45.11 0.38
N VAL A 5 20.03 45.96 -0.57
CA VAL A 5 19.63 45.52 -1.92
C VAL A 5 20.81 44.87 -2.66
N PHE A 6 22.02 45.41 -2.51
CA PHE A 6 23.24 44.83 -3.09
C PHE A 6 23.64 43.49 -2.45
N LYS A 7 23.43 43.30 -1.14
CA LYS A 7 23.69 42.03 -0.46
C LYS A 7 22.72 40.93 -0.90
N HIS A 8 21.43 41.24 -1.07
CA HIS A 8 20.43 40.30 -1.57
C HIS A 8 20.65 39.92 -3.04
N ALA A 9 20.99 40.88 -3.90
CA ALA A 9 21.26 40.61 -5.32
C ALA A 9 22.50 39.71 -5.53
N ASN A 10 23.57 39.90 -4.75
CA ASN A 10 24.75 39.04 -4.82
C ASN A 10 24.48 37.61 -4.33
N HIS A 11 23.62 37.46 -3.31
CA HIS A 11 23.19 36.16 -2.81
C HIS A 11 22.33 35.42 -3.85
N GLU A 12 21.34 36.08 -4.44
CA GLU A 12 20.48 35.49 -5.47
C GLU A 12 21.27 35.07 -6.72
N ASN A 13 22.22 35.89 -7.15
CA ASN A 13 23.14 35.56 -8.25
C ASN A 13 24.02 34.34 -7.91
N LEU A 14 24.53 34.24 -6.68
CA LEU A 14 25.36 33.12 -6.25
C LEU A 14 24.56 31.81 -6.17
N VAL A 15 23.33 31.86 -5.66
CA VAL A 15 22.43 30.68 -5.61
C VAL A 15 22.03 30.26 -7.03
N SER A 16 21.77 31.21 -7.94
CA SER A 16 21.50 30.93 -9.35
C SER A 16 22.68 30.26 -10.06
N VAL A 17 23.91 30.75 -9.85
CA VAL A 17 25.13 30.11 -10.36
C VAL A 17 25.29 28.71 -9.76
N SER A 18 25.09 28.57 -8.44
CA SER A 18 25.15 27.29 -7.74
C SER A 18 24.14 26.28 -8.31
N PHE A 19 22.91 26.72 -8.60
CA PHE A 19 21.88 25.91 -9.22
C PHE A 19 22.29 25.39 -10.61
N ASN A 20 22.90 26.24 -11.44
CA ASN A 20 23.36 25.83 -12.78
C ASN A 20 24.54 24.86 -12.71
N ILE A 21 25.49 25.08 -11.78
CA ILE A 21 26.59 24.13 -11.53
C ILE A 21 26.00 22.80 -11.06
N ALA A 22 25.08 22.84 -10.10
CA ALA A 22 24.42 21.67 -9.57
C ALA A 22 23.67 20.90 -10.67
N LEU A 23 22.95 21.58 -11.57
CA LEU A 23 22.31 21.01 -12.75
C LEU A 23 23.30 20.29 -13.67
N HIS A 24 24.44 20.92 -13.94
CA HIS A 24 25.48 20.32 -14.78
C HIS A 24 26.09 19.07 -14.13
N VAL A 25 26.35 19.12 -12.82
CA VAL A 25 26.83 17.98 -12.04
C VAL A 25 25.81 16.84 -12.08
N VAL A 26 24.52 17.13 -11.87
CA VAL A 26 23.53 16.05 -11.87
C VAL A 26 23.28 15.47 -13.27
N LYS A 27 23.38 16.27 -14.33
CA LYS A 27 23.30 15.78 -15.72
C LYS A 27 24.48 14.85 -16.03
N SER A 28 25.70 15.29 -15.70
CA SER A 28 26.93 14.57 -16.01
C SER A 28 27.07 13.26 -15.21
N THR A 29 26.51 13.21 -14.00
CA THR A 29 26.58 12.04 -13.12
C THR A 29 25.37 11.10 -13.20
N LYS A 30 24.42 11.35 -14.12
CA LYS A 30 23.15 10.60 -14.20
C LYS A 30 23.34 9.09 -14.40
N TYR A 31 24.31 8.68 -15.21
CA TYR A 31 24.57 7.26 -15.53
C TYR A 31 25.74 6.68 -14.73
N THR A 32 26.29 7.44 -13.77
CA THR A 32 27.43 7.02 -12.95
C THR A 32 26.98 6.63 -11.54
N VAL A 33 27.49 5.51 -11.03
CA VAL A 33 27.23 5.11 -9.64
C VAL A 33 28.11 5.96 -8.72
N HIS A 34 27.53 7.02 -8.13
CA HIS A 34 28.25 7.92 -7.23
C HIS A 34 27.65 7.90 -5.81
N ARG A 35 28.48 7.66 -4.79
CA ARG A 35 28.01 7.50 -3.39
C ARG A 35 27.29 8.72 -2.82
N ARG A 36 27.66 9.93 -3.27
CA ARG A 36 27.02 11.21 -2.86
C ARG A 36 26.00 11.73 -3.87
N ARG A 37 25.59 10.93 -4.84
CA ARG A 37 24.61 11.32 -5.87
C ARG A 37 23.33 11.91 -5.28
N TRP A 38 22.84 11.28 -4.22
CA TRP A 38 21.66 11.72 -3.47
C TRP A 38 21.80 13.11 -2.82
N GLU A 39 23.00 13.47 -2.37
CA GLU A 39 23.31 14.81 -1.83
C GLU A 39 23.31 15.85 -2.95
N MET A 40 23.89 15.52 -4.12
CA MET A 40 23.90 16.38 -5.29
C MET A 40 22.48 16.68 -5.80
N VAL A 41 21.60 15.66 -5.85
CA VAL A 41 20.19 15.85 -6.22
C VAL A 41 19.47 16.73 -5.20
N ARG A 42 19.69 16.53 -3.90
CA ARG A 42 19.15 17.40 -2.83
C ARG A 42 19.63 18.84 -2.97
N TRP A 43 20.89 19.03 -3.30
CA TRP A 43 21.50 20.34 -3.45
C TRP A 43 20.82 21.14 -4.57
N VAL A 44 20.62 20.53 -5.76
CA VAL A 44 19.88 21.17 -6.87
C VAL A 44 18.47 21.59 -6.43
N VAL A 45 17.75 20.71 -5.73
CA VAL A 45 16.38 21.01 -5.27
C VAL A 45 16.38 22.16 -4.25
N SER A 46 17.35 22.16 -3.33
CA SER A 46 17.48 23.22 -2.31
C SER A 46 17.76 24.58 -2.95
N CYS A 47 18.68 24.65 -3.91
CA CYS A 47 18.91 25.87 -4.69
C CYS A 47 17.65 26.28 -5.48
N GLY A 48 16.90 25.32 -6.03
CA GLY A 48 15.64 25.58 -6.71
C GLY A 48 14.58 26.20 -5.80
N VAL A 49 14.50 25.76 -4.55
CA VAL A 49 13.59 26.32 -3.54
C VAL A 49 13.98 27.76 -3.18
N GLU A 50 15.29 28.01 -2.99
CA GLU A 50 15.80 29.34 -2.65
C GLU A 50 15.62 30.37 -3.78
N ILE A 51 15.74 29.94 -5.04
CA ILE A 51 15.51 30.82 -6.20
C ILE A 51 14.01 31.03 -6.46
N GLY A 52 13.21 29.98 -6.29
CA GLY A 52 11.75 30.05 -6.35
C GLY A 52 11.07 29.08 -7.32
N VAL A 53 9.74 29.15 -7.34
CA VAL A 53 8.82 28.18 -7.96
C VAL A 53 9.12 27.92 -9.44
N ALA A 54 9.55 28.93 -10.20
CA ALA A 54 9.88 28.79 -11.62
C ALA A 54 10.99 27.75 -11.88
N LYS A 55 12.03 27.71 -11.03
CA LYS A 55 13.11 26.71 -11.13
C LYS A 55 12.64 25.32 -10.72
N LEU A 56 11.73 25.22 -9.75
CA LEU A 56 11.11 23.95 -9.37
C LEU A 56 10.26 23.37 -10.50
N PHE A 57 9.46 24.20 -11.18
CA PHE A 57 8.75 23.77 -12.39
C PHE A 57 9.70 23.31 -13.49
N TYR A 58 10.85 23.98 -13.67
CA TYR A 58 11.86 23.56 -14.62
C TYR A 58 12.42 22.16 -14.30
N LEU A 59 12.76 21.89 -13.03
CA LEU A 59 13.22 20.57 -12.60
C LEU A 59 12.16 19.49 -12.82
N VAL A 60 10.90 19.78 -12.48
CA VAL A 60 9.78 18.83 -12.60
C VAL A 60 9.47 18.53 -14.07
N ARG A 61 9.53 19.52 -14.96
CA ARG A 61 9.22 19.31 -16.40
C ARG A 61 10.34 18.59 -17.14
N ASN A 62 11.60 18.83 -16.76
CA ASN A 62 12.77 18.29 -17.46
C ASN A 62 13.47 17.17 -16.66
N TRP A 63 12.76 16.53 -15.73
CA TRP A 63 13.34 15.57 -14.79
C TRP A 63 14.10 14.44 -15.47
N GLY A 64 13.61 13.98 -16.63
CA GLY A 64 14.20 12.89 -17.40
C GLY A 64 15.60 13.19 -17.94
N GLU A 65 16.00 14.45 -18.04
CA GLU A 65 17.38 14.81 -18.42
C GLU A 65 18.38 14.68 -17.26
N TYR A 66 17.91 14.83 -16.03
CA TYR A 66 18.77 15.08 -14.87
C TYR A 66 18.75 13.95 -13.84
N PHE A 67 17.65 13.20 -13.73
CA PHE A 67 17.40 12.28 -12.62
C PHE A 67 16.99 10.89 -13.09
N SER A 68 17.25 9.87 -12.27
CA SER A 68 16.57 8.58 -12.39
C SER A 68 15.14 8.67 -11.87
N PRO A 69 14.23 7.76 -12.26
CA PRO A 69 12.87 7.72 -11.71
C PRO A 69 12.84 7.70 -10.18
N VAL A 70 13.72 6.90 -9.56
CA VAL A 70 13.81 6.77 -8.10
C VAL A 70 14.24 8.08 -7.43
N GLU A 71 15.21 8.79 -8.02
CA GLU A 71 15.67 10.09 -7.54
C GLU A 71 14.58 11.16 -7.68
N ALA A 72 13.89 11.15 -8.82
CA ALA A 72 12.81 12.08 -9.13
C ALA A 72 11.64 11.94 -8.14
N VAL A 73 11.20 10.73 -7.82
CA VAL A 73 10.13 10.50 -6.83
C VAL A 73 10.63 10.72 -5.40
N GLY A 74 11.70 10.01 -5.01
CA GLY A 74 12.12 9.92 -3.61
C GLY A 74 12.82 11.18 -3.09
N THR A 75 13.40 11.99 -3.97
CA THR A 75 14.10 13.23 -3.58
C THR A 75 13.41 14.46 -4.16
N VAL A 76 13.22 14.56 -5.48
CA VAL A 76 12.70 15.80 -6.08
C VAL A 76 11.23 16.06 -5.70
N ALA A 77 10.33 15.13 -6.03
CA ALA A 77 8.89 15.27 -5.74
C ALA A 77 8.62 15.35 -4.24
N SER A 78 9.28 14.50 -3.44
CA SER A 78 9.12 14.46 -1.99
C SER A 78 9.51 15.79 -1.32
N ASN A 79 10.67 16.37 -1.67
CA ASN A 79 11.10 17.65 -1.09
C ASN A 79 10.22 18.81 -1.56
N ILE A 80 9.80 18.84 -2.83
CA ILE A 80 8.88 19.88 -3.34
C ILE A 80 7.53 19.81 -2.62
N LEU A 81 6.94 18.63 -2.49
CA LEU A 81 5.65 18.47 -1.80
C LEU A 81 5.76 18.80 -0.31
N THR A 82 6.88 18.42 0.33
CA THR A 82 7.16 18.79 1.73
C THR A 82 7.28 20.30 1.88
N TRP A 83 7.95 20.98 0.96
CA TRP A 83 8.09 22.43 0.97
C TRP A 83 6.74 23.15 0.74
N VAL A 84 5.94 22.68 -0.22
CA VAL A 84 4.60 23.22 -0.50
C VAL A 84 3.65 23.05 0.70
N VAL A 85 3.62 21.87 1.33
CA VAL A 85 2.70 21.55 2.44
C VAL A 85 3.22 22.06 3.80
N GLY A 86 4.55 22.10 3.98
CA GLY A 86 5.23 22.49 5.21
C GLY A 86 5.05 23.96 5.63
N GLY A 87 4.40 24.78 4.81
CA GLY A 87 3.96 26.14 5.17
C GLY A 87 2.74 26.19 6.10
N THR A 88 2.04 25.06 6.30
CA THR A 88 0.82 24.97 7.13
C THR A 88 0.88 23.81 8.13
N GLY A 89 1.80 23.89 9.09
CA GLY A 89 1.74 23.12 10.33
C GLY A 89 2.22 21.66 10.28
N SER A 90 3.01 21.30 11.32
CA SER A 90 3.45 19.95 11.73
C SER A 90 4.56 19.27 10.91
N ASN A 91 5.83 19.45 11.31
CA ASN A 91 6.57 18.48 12.15
C ASN A 91 7.99 19.04 12.44
N ALA A 92 8.19 19.66 13.59
CA ALA A 92 9.39 20.41 13.96
C ALA A 92 10.53 19.55 14.55
N ASN A 93 10.74 18.32 14.06
CA ASN A 93 11.75 17.40 14.60
C ASN A 93 12.79 16.92 13.59
N SER A 94 12.92 17.57 12.43
CA SER A 94 14.05 17.34 11.53
C SER A 94 14.78 18.67 11.31
N THR A 95 16.04 18.72 11.73
CA THR A 95 16.91 19.91 11.69
C THR A 95 17.30 20.36 10.28
N ASN A 96 16.86 19.63 9.24
CA ASN A 96 17.15 19.89 7.83
C ASN A 96 15.89 20.14 6.98
N VAL A 97 14.79 20.60 7.58
CA VAL A 97 13.55 20.89 6.82
C VAL A 97 13.65 22.27 6.19
N ILE A 98 13.52 22.32 4.86
CA ILE A 98 13.49 23.57 4.10
C ILE A 98 12.24 24.36 4.52
N PRO A 99 12.36 25.61 5.03
CA PRO A 99 11.23 26.40 5.47
C PRO A 99 10.20 26.54 4.36
N GLY A 100 8.98 26.07 4.61
CA GLY A 100 7.85 26.27 3.71
C GLY A 100 7.45 27.75 3.66
N PRO A 101 6.72 28.17 2.63
CA PRO A 101 6.45 29.58 2.39
C PRO A 101 5.41 30.10 3.41
N SER A 102 5.83 30.95 4.34
CA SER A 102 4.98 31.48 5.43
C SER A 102 4.16 32.68 4.97
N LYS A 103 2.82 32.59 5.09
CA LYS A 103 1.80 33.58 4.70
C LYS A 103 1.83 33.97 3.22
N LEU A 104 1.13 33.22 2.39
CA LEU A 104 0.99 33.45 0.95
C LEU A 104 -0.31 34.14 0.56
N ASN A 105 -0.23 35.02 -0.44
CA ASN A 105 -1.39 35.59 -1.12
C ASN A 105 -2.16 34.49 -1.87
N ASN A 106 -3.43 34.75 -2.22
CA ASN A 106 -4.27 33.75 -2.91
C ASN A 106 -3.68 33.32 -4.27
N HIS A 107 -2.97 34.20 -4.97
CA HIS A 107 -2.28 33.87 -6.23
C HIS A 107 -1.16 32.86 -6.00
N ASP A 108 -0.32 33.10 -5.00
CA ASP A 108 0.80 32.22 -4.69
C ASP A 108 0.32 30.85 -4.19
N LYS A 109 -0.81 30.78 -3.47
CA LYS A 109 -1.42 29.51 -3.07
C LYS A 109 -1.81 28.66 -4.28
N ARG A 110 -2.41 29.26 -5.32
CA ARG A 110 -2.74 28.57 -6.57
C ARG A 110 -1.49 28.08 -7.28
N LEU A 111 -0.46 28.91 -7.35
CA LEU A 111 0.82 28.53 -7.95
C LEU A 111 1.49 27.37 -7.22
N MET A 112 1.42 27.33 -5.89
CA MET A 112 1.92 26.23 -5.07
C MET A 112 1.12 24.94 -5.29
N GLU A 113 -0.20 25.03 -5.44
CA GLU A 113 -1.06 23.89 -5.75
C GLU A 113 -0.77 23.33 -7.15
N GLU A 114 -0.55 24.20 -8.15
CA GLU A 114 -0.10 23.80 -9.48
C GLU A 114 1.25 23.09 -9.44
N LEU A 115 2.20 23.59 -8.64
CA LEU A 115 3.50 22.94 -8.46
C LEU A 115 3.35 21.57 -7.77
N ALA A 116 2.49 21.45 -6.75
CA ALA A 116 2.20 20.18 -6.09
C ALA A 116 1.60 19.17 -7.08
N ASN A 117 0.67 19.59 -7.93
CA ASN A 117 0.09 18.76 -8.98
C ASN A 117 1.14 18.34 -10.01
N ALA A 118 2.03 19.24 -10.41
CA ALA A 118 3.15 18.91 -11.30
C ALA A 118 4.10 17.87 -10.68
N ALA A 119 4.42 18.00 -9.38
CA ALA A 119 5.26 17.05 -8.66
C ALA A 119 4.61 15.65 -8.55
N ARG A 120 3.29 15.57 -8.29
CA ARG A 120 2.54 14.31 -8.31
C ARG A 120 2.51 13.69 -9.70
N ASN A 121 2.29 14.48 -10.74
CA ASN A 121 2.33 14.02 -12.13
C ASN A 121 3.71 13.48 -12.53
N LEU A 122 4.79 14.11 -12.09
CA LEU A 122 6.14 13.58 -12.25
C LEU A 122 6.30 12.23 -11.55
N ALA A 123 5.77 12.08 -10.32
CA ALA A 123 5.83 10.81 -9.60
C ALA A 123 5.03 9.70 -10.32
N ILE A 124 3.89 10.04 -10.90
CA ILE A 124 3.08 9.13 -11.72
C ILE A 124 3.86 8.70 -12.98
N GLN A 125 4.53 9.63 -13.67
CA GLN A 125 5.36 9.29 -14.84
C GLN A 125 6.53 8.37 -14.46
N CYS A 126 7.17 8.62 -13.33
CA CYS A 126 8.25 7.76 -12.83
C CYS A 126 7.75 6.35 -12.49
N ALA A 127 6.56 6.24 -11.88
CA ALA A 127 5.94 4.94 -11.59
C ALA A 127 5.53 4.17 -12.84
N LYS A 128 5.17 4.84 -13.93
CA LYS A 128 4.94 4.18 -15.24
C LYS A 128 6.24 3.62 -15.84
N ASN A 129 7.36 4.30 -15.65
CA ASN A 129 8.66 3.91 -16.22
C ASN A 129 9.37 2.83 -15.39
N ASP A 130 9.31 2.92 -14.06
CA ASP A 130 9.92 1.97 -13.12
C ASP A 130 8.96 1.67 -11.96
N PRO A 131 7.94 0.82 -12.19
CA PRO A 131 6.93 0.53 -11.18
C PRO A 131 7.50 -0.17 -9.94
N GLN A 132 8.53 -1.01 -10.12
CA GLN A 132 9.12 -1.80 -9.04
C GLN A 132 9.72 -0.91 -7.96
N ASN A 133 10.40 0.17 -8.34
CA ASN A 133 11.07 1.04 -7.36
C ASN A 133 10.26 2.29 -6.99
N CYS A 134 9.35 2.75 -7.85
CA CYS A 134 8.66 4.03 -7.65
C CYS A 134 7.23 3.90 -7.11
N ALA A 135 6.52 2.80 -7.35
CA ALA A 135 5.07 2.75 -7.18
C ALA A 135 4.59 3.03 -5.73
N LEU A 136 5.28 2.50 -4.71
CA LEU A 136 4.93 2.76 -3.31
C LEU A 136 5.10 4.23 -2.94
N ASN A 137 6.23 4.83 -3.31
CA ASN A 137 6.51 6.24 -3.00
C ASN A 137 5.54 7.16 -3.75
N THR A 138 5.23 6.87 -5.02
CA THR A 138 4.24 7.63 -5.79
C THR A 138 2.86 7.58 -5.14
N LEU A 139 2.41 6.40 -4.69
CA LEU A 139 1.16 6.26 -3.93
C LEU A 139 1.15 7.17 -2.69
N THR A 140 2.22 7.16 -1.89
CA THR A 140 2.34 7.98 -0.68
C THR A 140 2.32 9.48 -0.98
N LEU A 141 2.99 9.93 -2.04
CA LEU A 141 3.01 11.35 -2.44
C LEU A 141 1.65 11.84 -2.96
N CYS A 142 0.84 10.93 -3.53
CA CYS A 142 -0.47 11.22 -4.06
C CYS A 142 -1.61 11.10 -3.03
N GLU A 143 -1.36 10.68 -1.79
CA GLU A 143 -2.40 10.42 -0.77
C GLU A 143 -3.37 11.59 -0.52
N ASN A 144 -2.92 12.83 -0.72
CA ASN A 144 -3.73 14.02 -0.47
C ASN A 144 -4.54 14.50 -1.68
N ASP A 145 -4.39 13.89 -2.85
CA ASP A 145 -5.10 14.23 -4.09
C ASP A 145 -5.82 13.01 -4.66
N PRO A 146 -7.17 12.96 -4.60
CA PRO A 146 -7.95 11.79 -5.01
C PRO A 146 -7.67 11.34 -6.45
N MET A 147 -7.52 12.28 -7.40
CA MET A 147 -7.34 11.96 -8.81
C MET A 147 -5.96 11.37 -9.10
N ALA A 148 -4.91 11.97 -8.53
CA ALA A 148 -3.55 11.46 -8.63
C ALA A 148 -3.38 10.13 -7.89
N PHE A 149 -4.07 9.95 -6.76
CA PHE A 149 -4.06 8.71 -6.00
C PHE A 149 -4.67 7.55 -6.81
N GLU A 150 -5.86 7.75 -7.36
CA GLU A 150 -6.53 6.73 -8.18
C GLU A 150 -5.65 6.31 -9.36
N THR A 151 -5.07 7.29 -10.05
CA THR A 151 -4.13 7.03 -11.16
C THR A 151 -2.92 6.22 -10.70
N SER A 152 -2.34 6.55 -9.54
CA SER A 152 -1.22 5.80 -8.97
C SER A 152 -1.61 4.39 -8.54
N TYR A 153 -2.83 4.20 -8.04
CA TYR A 153 -3.34 2.89 -7.64
C TYR A 153 -3.55 1.98 -8.84
N GLN A 154 -4.10 2.50 -9.94
CA GLN A 154 -4.22 1.76 -11.21
C GLN A 154 -2.86 1.28 -11.74
N ILE A 155 -1.82 2.11 -11.65
CA ILE A 155 -0.44 1.70 -12.02
C ILE A 155 0.02 0.52 -11.18
N VAL A 156 -0.28 0.50 -9.88
CA VAL A 156 0.05 -0.64 -9.01
C VAL A 156 -0.69 -1.90 -9.42
N LEU A 157 -2.00 -1.81 -9.70
CA LEU A 157 -2.79 -2.95 -10.14
C LEU A 157 -2.26 -3.54 -11.45
N GLU A 158 -1.95 -2.67 -12.42
CA GLU A 158 -1.35 -3.07 -13.70
C GLU A 158 0.05 -3.68 -13.51
N SER A 159 0.85 -3.14 -12.59
CA SER A 159 2.20 -3.65 -12.32
C SER A 159 2.18 -4.98 -11.56
N ALA A 160 1.22 -5.16 -10.65
CA ALA A 160 0.95 -6.43 -9.99
C ALA A 160 0.45 -7.49 -10.98
N SER A 161 -0.36 -7.08 -11.97
CA SER A 161 -0.84 -7.96 -13.04
C SER A 161 0.21 -8.31 -14.09
N LYS A 162 1.36 -7.62 -14.12
CA LYS A 162 2.53 -7.96 -14.95
C LYS A 162 3.70 -8.59 -14.20
N GLU A 163 3.54 -8.92 -12.90
CA GLU A 163 4.60 -9.50 -12.04
C GLU A 163 5.83 -8.60 -11.83
N PHE A 164 5.71 -7.28 -12.02
CA PHE A 164 6.79 -6.34 -11.74
C PHE A 164 6.96 -6.05 -10.24
N LEU A 165 5.93 -6.34 -9.44
CA LEU A 165 5.94 -6.09 -7.99
C LEU A 165 6.19 -7.38 -7.22
N THR A 166 7.08 -7.31 -6.24
CA THR A 166 7.32 -8.44 -5.32
C THR A 166 6.11 -8.66 -4.40
N PRO A 167 5.86 -9.90 -3.93
CA PRO A 167 4.78 -10.17 -2.99
C PRO A 167 4.85 -9.33 -1.70
N GLN A 168 6.07 -9.00 -1.24
CA GLN A 168 6.27 -8.11 -0.08
C GLN A 168 5.82 -6.67 -0.36
N GLN A 169 6.09 -6.16 -1.57
CA GLN A 169 5.64 -4.83 -1.98
C GLN A 169 4.11 -4.78 -2.10
N ILE A 170 3.50 -5.80 -2.72
CA ILE A 170 2.04 -5.91 -2.82
C ILE A 170 1.42 -5.95 -1.42
N PHE A 171 1.98 -6.74 -0.50
CA PHE A 171 1.48 -6.82 0.87
C PHE A 171 1.64 -5.50 1.63
N THR A 172 2.75 -4.80 1.45
CA THR A 172 2.98 -3.48 2.05
C THR A 172 1.96 -2.48 1.54
N ILE A 173 1.76 -2.43 0.22
CA ILE A 173 0.77 -1.56 -0.41
C ILE A 173 -0.63 -1.91 0.08
N ALA A 174 -1.00 -3.19 0.18
CA ALA A 174 -2.29 -3.68 0.65
C ALA A 174 -2.52 -3.51 2.18
N ARG A 175 -1.48 -3.19 2.97
CA ARG A 175 -1.63 -2.85 4.39
C ARG A 175 -1.96 -1.37 4.62
N THR A 176 -1.41 -0.48 3.78
CA THR A 176 -1.74 0.96 3.74
C THR A 176 -3.24 1.27 3.66
N PRO A 177 -4.08 0.45 2.97
CA PRO A 177 -5.35 -0.04 3.49
C PRO A 177 -6.29 0.90 4.26
N THR A 178 -6.38 0.45 5.48
CA THR A 178 -7.17 0.99 6.58
C THR A 178 -6.94 2.48 6.87
N ARG A 179 -5.86 3.10 6.39
CA ARG A 179 -5.59 4.53 6.60
C ARG A 179 -6.18 5.44 5.51
N TRP A 180 -6.36 4.94 4.28
CA TRP A 180 -6.83 5.75 3.15
C TRP A 180 -8.35 5.79 3.02
N TYR A 181 -9.04 4.67 3.30
CA TYR A 181 -10.51 4.64 3.30
C TYR A 181 -11.11 5.57 4.37
N GLN A 182 -10.41 5.75 5.50
CA GLN A 182 -10.77 6.71 6.56
C GLN A 182 -10.57 8.18 6.17
N ARG A 183 -9.79 8.46 5.12
CA ARG A 183 -9.46 9.82 4.67
C ARG A 183 -10.27 10.25 3.45
N SER A 184 -10.56 9.33 2.53
CA SER A 184 -11.41 9.55 1.35
C SER A 184 -12.90 9.69 1.68
N THR A 185 -13.40 9.00 2.72
CA THR A 185 -14.80 9.10 3.17
C THR A 185 -15.10 10.37 3.98
N GLY A 186 -14.17 11.32 4.03
CA GLY A 186 -14.32 12.54 4.78
C GLY A 186 -14.26 12.24 6.29
N ARG A 187 -13.26 12.82 6.94
CA ARG A 187 -13.63 13.68 8.05
C ARG A 187 -14.60 14.70 7.48
N ALA A 188 -15.89 14.38 7.54
CA ALA A 188 -16.88 15.38 7.85
C ALA A 188 -16.28 16.15 9.02
N THR A 189 -15.81 17.35 8.73
CA THR A 189 -15.98 18.47 9.64
C THR A 189 -17.31 18.25 10.33
N CYS A 190 -17.26 17.82 11.60
CA CYS A 190 -18.45 17.76 12.43
C CYS A 190 -19.12 19.11 12.25
N PRO A 191 -20.33 19.19 11.66
CA PRO A 191 -21.03 20.45 11.60
C PRO A 191 -21.15 20.93 13.04
N THR A 192 -20.75 22.16 13.28
CA THR A 192 -20.81 22.87 14.56
C THR A 192 -22.26 23.14 15.00
N SER A 193 -23.20 22.28 14.63
CA SER A 193 -24.65 22.43 14.83
C SER A 193 -25.28 21.32 15.67
N CYS A 194 -24.49 20.61 16.48
CA CYS A 194 -25.02 19.85 17.63
C CYS A 194 -24.55 20.47 18.94
N GLN A 195 -24.67 21.80 19.05
CA GLN A 195 -24.65 22.50 20.32
C GLN A 195 -26.10 22.81 20.71
N ARG A 196 -26.82 21.81 21.21
CA ARG A 196 -27.93 21.97 22.15
C ARG A 196 -28.38 20.59 22.63
N GLN A 197 -28.57 20.51 23.94
CA GLN A 197 -29.17 19.43 24.73
C GLN A 197 -28.25 18.26 25.11
N CYS A 198 -27.43 18.51 26.13
CA CYS A 198 -27.36 17.65 27.33
C CYS A 198 -26.93 18.54 28.52
N PRO A 199 -27.79 18.76 29.53
CA PRO A 199 -27.42 19.52 30.72
C PRO A 199 -26.59 18.67 31.68
N GLY A 200 -25.50 19.26 32.18
CA GLY A 200 -24.88 18.90 33.47
C GLY A 200 -23.85 17.76 33.47
N ARG A 201 -22.57 18.09 33.28
CA ARG A 201 -21.48 17.93 34.27
C ARG A 201 -20.10 18.08 33.63
N ARG A 202 -19.42 19.15 34.06
CA ARG A 202 -17.97 19.34 34.27
C ARG A 202 -17.00 18.40 33.53
N THR A 203 -16.32 18.99 32.53
CA THR A 203 -14.86 18.98 32.33
C THR A 203 -14.09 17.78 32.89
N ARG A 204 -13.71 16.84 32.00
CA ARG A 204 -12.41 16.17 32.08
C ARG A 204 -11.77 16.13 30.71
N VAL A 205 -10.57 16.71 30.66
CA VAL A 205 -9.56 16.53 29.63
C VAL A 205 -9.27 15.04 29.49
N CYS A 206 -9.51 14.45 28.32
CA CYS A 206 -9.11 13.08 28.03
C CYS A 206 -7.77 13.09 27.29
N THR A 207 -6.70 13.07 28.08
CA THR A 207 -5.40 12.51 27.70
C THR A 207 -5.54 11.02 27.37
N THR A 208 -4.97 10.61 26.23
CA THR A 208 -4.44 9.27 25.93
C THR A 208 -4.90 8.08 26.81
N ARG A 209 -5.94 7.36 26.39
CA ARG A 209 -6.05 5.90 26.61
C ARG A 209 -7.10 5.24 25.70
N ALA A 210 -6.67 4.14 25.08
CA ALA A 210 -7.47 3.07 24.45
C ALA A 210 -8.64 3.51 23.54
N ALA A 211 -8.35 3.74 22.27
CA ALA A 211 -9.38 3.78 21.22
C ALA A 211 -9.98 2.38 21.05
N ALA A 212 -11.19 2.16 21.58
CA ALA A 212 -12.07 1.09 21.14
C ALA A 212 -12.52 1.39 19.69
N PRO A 213 -12.54 0.42 18.76
CA PRO A 213 -12.98 0.68 17.41
C PRO A 213 -14.50 0.90 17.40
N CYS A 214 -14.93 2.07 16.92
CA CYS A 214 -16.33 2.42 16.71
C CYS A 214 -17.01 1.36 15.84
N LYS A 215 -18.00 0.67 16.43
CA LYS A 215 -18.94 -0.23 15.75
C LYS A 215 -20.07 0.61 15.15
N ALA A 216 -19.90 1.14 13.94
CA ALA A 216 -21.01 1.55 13.07
C ALA A 216 -20.52 1.62 11.61
N PRO A 217 -21.10 0.85 10.68
CA PRO A 217 -20.85 1.04 9.26
C PRO A 217 -21.64 2.25 8.70
N PRO A 218 -21.16 2.90 7.62
CA PRO A 218 -21.84 4.04 7.01
C PRO A 218 -23.12 3.63 6.24
N PRO A 219 -24.05 4.57 5.98
CA PRO A 219 -25.31 4.30 5.29
C PRO A 219 -25.13 3.88 3.83
N ALA A 220 -26.01 2.98 3.38
CA ALA A 220 -25.81 2.05 2.27
C ALA A 220 -26.21 2.55 0.85
N SER A 221 -26.23 3.85 0.57
CA SER A 221 -26.86 4.36 -0.67
C SER A 221 -25.93 4.98 -1.73
N SER A 222 -24.59 4.89 -1.62
CA SER A 222 -23.73 5.47 -2.67
C SER A 222 -22.38 4.80 -2.93
N LEU A 223 -22.09 3.62 -2.38
CA LEU A 223 -20.81 2.93 -2.61
C LEU A 223 -21.01 1.53 -3.18
N SER A 224 -20.33 1.23 -4.28
CA SER A 224 -20.11 -0.13 -4.76
C SER A 224 -19.59 -1.00 -3.60
N PRO A 225 -20.07 -2.25 -3.45
CA PRO A 225 -19.70 -3.06 -2.31
C PRO A 225 -18.17 -3.32 -2.32
N PRO A 226 -17.47 -3.28 -1.17
CA PRO A 226 -16.03 -3.60 -1.07
C PRO A 226 -15.69 -5.03 -1.54
N THR A 227 -16.70 -5.83 -1.88
CA THR A 227 -16.58 -7.16 -2.42
C THR A 227 -16.08 -7.16 -3.87
N SER A 228 -16.42 -6.17 -4.70
CA SER A 228 -16.01 -6.15 -6.11
C SER A 228 -14.52 -5.85 -6.31
N GLU A 229 -13.94 -5.01 -5.44
CA GLU A 229 -12.49 -4.71 -5.46
C GLU A 229 -11.67 -5.88 -4.92
N LEU A 230 -12.16 -6.58 -3.89
CA LEU A 230 -11.51 -7.79 -3.42
C LEU A 230 -11.55 -8.89 -4.48
N GLU A 231 -12.71 -9.09 -5.12
CA GLU A 231 -12.88 -10.07 -6.20
C GLU A 231 -11.92 -9.81 -7.37
N SER A 232 -11.66 -8.55 -7.74
CA SER A 232 -10.69 -8.21 -8.80
C SER A 232 -9.23 -8.44 -8.38
N LEU A 233 -8.91 -8.34 -7.09
CA LEU A 233 -7.57 -8.60 -6.56
C LEU A 233 -7.27 -10.09 -6.35
N ILE A 234 -8.28 -10.94 -6.18
CA ILE A 234 -8.09 -12.38 -5.89
C ILE A 234 -7.21 -13.08 -6.94
N PRO A 235 -7.43 -12.93 -8.26
CA PRO A 235 -6.58 -13.56 -9.27
C PRO A 235 -5.10 -13.15 -9.16
N LEU A 236 -4.84 -11.89 -8.83
CA LEU A 236 -3.48 -11.36 -8.66
C LEU A 236 -2.81 -11.94 -7.41
N LEU A 237 -3.56 -12.12 -6.32
CA LEU A 237 -3.05 -12.71 -5.09
C LEU A 237 -2.66 -14.19 -5.30
N ILE A 238 -3.52 -14.98 -5.96
CA ILE A 238 -3.27 -16.41 -6.23
C ILE A 238 -2.08 -16.57 -7.19
N ARG A 239 -1.93 -15.67 -8.16
CA ARG A 239 -0.81 -15.73 -9.10
C ARG A 239 0.52 -15.46 -8.40
N ASN A 240 0.60 -14.39 -7.60
CA ASN A 240 1.85 -13.93 -7.01
C ASN A 240 2.22 -14.62 -5.68
N ILE A 241 1.27 -15.23 -4.97
CA ILE A 241 1.51 -15.87 -3.67
C ILE A 241 1.42 -17.39 -3.82
N LYS A 242 2.55 -18.08 -3.77
CA LYS A 242 2.61 -19.56 -3.83
C LYS A 242 2.66 -20.24 -2.46
N CYS A 243 2.78 -19.47 -1.39
CA CYS A 243 2.87 -20.01 -0.04
C CYS A 243 1.49 -20.30 0.56
N ALA A 244 1.19 -21.58 0.78
CA ALA A 244 -0.12 -22.05 1.25
C ALA A 244 -0.56 -21.40 2.57
N THR A 245 0.38 -21.18 3.51
CA THR A 245 0.07 -20.57 4.81
C THR A 245 -0.26 -19.08 4.69
N VAL A 246 0.38 -18.36 3.77
CA VAL A 246 0.07 -16.94 3.51
C VAL A 246 -1.30 -16.81 2.87
N LEU A 247 -1.61 -17.65 1.88
CA LEU A 247 -2.93 -17.70 1.26
C LEU A 247 -4.02 -18.07 2.28
N THR A 248 -3.74 -19.00 3.19
CA THR A 248 -4.65 -19.36 4.30
C THR A 248 -4.96 -18.16 5.18
N GLU A 249 -3.94 -17.38 5.57
CA GLU A 249 -4.15 -16.19 6.41
C GLU A 249 -4.97 -15.11 5.68
N ILE A 250 -4.69 -14.88 4.40
CA ILE A 250 -5.48 -13.97 3.56
C ILE A 250 -6.92 -14.45 3.49
N LEU A 251 -7.15 -15.74 3.20
CA LEU A 251 -8.48 -16.35 3.12
C LEU A 251 -9.25 -16.19 4.44
N ARG A 252 -8.64 -16.47 5.59
CA ARG A 252 -9.28 -16.32 6.92
C ARG A 252 -9.65 -14.88 7.22
N ARG A 253 -8.80 -13.91 6.87
CA ARG A 253 -9.10 -12.48 7.01
C ARG A 253 -10.24 -12.05 6.09
N SER A 254 -10.21 -12.47 4.83
CA SER A 254 -11.27 -12.22 3.86
C SER A 254 -12.61 -12.77 4.33
N ILE A 255 -12.68 -14.01 4.81
CA ILE A 255 -13.90 -14.60 5.38
C ILE A 255 -14.41 -13.76 6.55
N THR A 256 -13.54 -13.33 7.46
CA THR A 256 -13.91 -12.54 8.64
C THR A 256 -14.49 -11.18 8.25
N ILE A 257 -13.82 -10.46 7.35
CA ILE A 257 -14.26 -9.14 6.86
C ILE A 257 -15.61 -9.28 6.12
N MET A 258 -15.70 -10.21 5.18
CA MET A 258 -16.90 -10.45 4.38
C MET A 258 -18.09 -10.86 5.26
N THR A 259 -17.88 -11.73 6.25
CA THR A 259 -18.91 -12.13 7.22
C THR A 259 -19.35 -10.95 8.06
N SER A 260 -18.44 -10.08 8.50
CA SER A 260 -18.80 -8.88 9.27
C SER A 260 -19.61 -7.87 8.44
N TYR A 261 -19.24 -7.68 7.17
CA TYR A 261 -19.94 -6.80 6.24
C TYR A 261 -21.35 -7.30 5.93
N GLU A 262 -21.47 -8.57 5.53
CA GLU A 262 -22.75 -9.17 5.20
C GLU A 262 -23.67 -9.24 6.45
N ASN A 263 -23.13 -9.44 7.65
CA ASN A 263 -23.91 -9.35 8.90
C ASN A 263 -24.44 -7.94 9.18
N ALA A 264 -23.65 -6.90 8.91
CA ALA A 264 -24.09 -5.52 9.07
C ALA A 264 -25.19 -5.16 8.06
N TYR A 265 -25.08 -5.67 6.83
CA TYR A 265 -26.06 -5.50 5.77
C TYR A 265 -27.37 -6.29 6.03
N GLN A 266 -27.30 -7.44 6.71
CA GLN A 266 -28.44 -8.33 6.95
C GLN A 266 -29.21 -8.05 8.27
N LYS A 267 -28.97 -6.92 8.95
CA LYS A 267 -29.82 -6.51 10.08
C LYS A 267 -31.30 -6.30 9.69
N GLU A 268 -31.62 -6.34 8.39
CA GLU A 268 -32.99 -6.21 7.86
C GLU A 268 -33.64 -7.50 7.32
N LYS A 269 -32.94 -8.65 7.16
CA LYS A 269 -33.58 -9.90 6.68
C LYS A 269 -33.00 -11.18 7.30
N HIS A 270 -33.90 -12.00 7.86
CA HIS A 270 -33.60 -13.27 8.53
C HIS A 270 -32.89 -14.32 7.63
N GLY A 271 -31.81 -14.95 8.13
CA GLY A 271 -31.32 -16.25 7.65
C GLY A 271 -29.80 -16.46 7.71
N ASN A 272 -29.27 -16.96 8.84
CA ASN A 272 -27.84 -17.15 9.10
C ASN A 272 -27.15 -18.22 8.21
N LYS A 273 -27.88 -19.25 7.75
CA LYS A 273 -27.32 -20.33 6.87
C LYS A 273 -26.99 -19.84 5.45
N LYS A 274 -27.74 -18.88 4.90
CA LYS A 274 -27.49 -18.31 3.56
C LYS A 274 -26.28 -17.36 3.53
N LEU A 275 -25.78 -16.96 4.69
CA LEU A 275 -24.68 -16.00 4.80
C LEU A 275 -23.33 -16.64 4.47
N LYS A 276 -23.01 -17.77 5.13
CA LYS A 276 -21.76 -18.49 4.91
C LYS A 276 -21.61 -18.92 3.45
N GLN A 277 -22.68 -19.44 2.86
CA GLN A 277 -22.69 -19.88 1.47
C GLN A 277 -22.33 -18.74 0.50
N ARG A 278 -22.94 -17.56 0.66
CA ARG A 278 -22.64 -16.37 -0.17
C ARG A 278 -21.20 -15.88 -0.02
N VAL A 279 -20.67 -15.90 1.21
CA VAL A 279 -19.27 -15.50 1.46
C VAL A 279 -18.30 -16.47 0.79
N TYR A 280 -18.56 -17.78 0.87
CA TYR A 280 -17.70 -18.78 0.22
C TYR A 280 -17.82 -18.76 -1.30
N GLU A 281 -19.00 -18.50 -1.86
CA GLU A 281 -19.18 -18.34 -3.32
C GLU A 281 -18.32 -17.19 -3.87
N LYS A 282 -18.32 -16.03 -3.21
CA LYS A 282 -17.49 -14.87 -3.58
C LYS A 282 -15.98 -15.11 -3.41
N LEU A 283 -15.60 -15.99 -2.49
CA LEU A 283 -14.19 -16.34 -2.22
C LEU A 283 -13.75 -17.66 -2.89
N SER A 284 -14.58 -18.23 -3.75
CA SER A 284 -14.36 -19.55 -4.37
C SER A 284 -12.99 -19.64 -5.05
N LEU A 285 -12.62 -18.65 -5.85
CA LEU A 285 -11.30 -18.60 -6.49
C LEU A 285 -10.14 -18.61 -5.49
N LEU A 286 -10.26 -17.86 -4.38
CA LEU A 286 -9.23 -17.81 -3.35
C LEU A 286 -9.14 -19.13 -2.57
N ILE A 287 -10.28 -19.79 -2.33
CA ILE A 287 -10.34 -21.12 -1.72
C ILE A 287 -9.64 -22.13 -2.63
N GLU A 288 -9.96 -22.16 -3.91
CA GLU A 288 -9.34 -23.05 -4.90
C GLU A 288 -7.84 -22.80 -5.01
N GLY A 289 -7.41 -21.54 -5.16
CA GLY A 289 -5.98 -21.20 -5.20
C GLY A 289 -5.23 -21.58 -3.91
N THR A 290 -5.89 -21.51 -2.76
CA THR A 290 -5.31 -21.98 -1.48
C THR A 290 -5.17 -23.50 -1.46
N ILE A 291 -6.20 -24.23 -1.89
CA ILE A 291 -6.20 -25.69 -2.01
C ILE A 291 -5.08 -26.16 -2.96
N ASP A 292 -4.97 -25.55 -4.14
CA ASP A 292 -3.94 -25.89 -5.12
C ASP A 292 -2.54 -25.64 -4.57
N SER A 293 -2.33 -24.52 -3.86
CA SER A 293 -1.06 -24.26 -3.18
C SER A 293 -0.73 -25.31 -2.13
N TYR A 294 -1.71 -25.82 -1.37
CA TYR A 294 -1.51 -26.95 -0.45
C TYR A 294 -1.15 -28.23 -1.19
N ILE A 295 -1.82 -28.55 -2.30
CA ILE A 295 -1.52 -29.74 -3.12
C ILE A 295 -0.08 -29.67 -3.65
N THR A 296 0.30 -28.57 -4.30
CA THR A 296 1.67 -28.38 -4.83
C THR A 296 2.72 -28.46 -3.72
N THR A 297 2.48 -27.79 -2.59
CA THR A 297 3.40 -27.83 -1.44
C THR A 297 3.51 -29.23 -0.83
N THR A 298 2.41 -29.98 -0.80
CA THR A 298 2.38 -31.38 -0.33
C THR A 298 3.29 -32.25 -1.18
N HIS A 299 3.13 -32.21 -2.50
CA HIS A 299 4.00 -32.96 -3.41
C HIS A 299 5.47 -32.56 -3.27
N SER A 300 5.77 -31.25 -3.22
CA SER A 300 7.15 -30.75 -3.03
C SER A 300 7.80 -31.24 -1.73
N ARG A 301 7.09 -31.17 -0.60
CA ARG A 301 7.61 -31.63 0.71
C ARG A 301 7.85 -33.14 0.73
N LEU A 302 7.05 -33.93 0.01
CA LEU A 302 7.16 -35.39 0.00
C LEU A 302 8.38 -35.91 -0.75
N VAL A 303 8.89 -35.19 -1.77
CA VAL A 303 10.06 -35.62 -2.56
C VAL A 303 11.27 -35.89 -1.65
N HIS A 304 11.51 -35.02 -0.66
CA HIS A 304 12.66 -35.12 0.25
C HIS A 304 12.26 -35.37 1.72
N ILE A 305 11.07 -35.94 1.96
CA ILE A 305 10.61 -36.17 3.34
C ILE A 305 11.42 -37.27 4.03
N SER A 306 11.79 -37.03 5.30
CA SER A 306 12.53 -37.96 6.16
C SER A 306 11.77 -38.18 7.48
N PRO A 307 12.08 -39.22 8.27
CA PRO A 307 11.32 -39.55 9.48
C PRO A 307 11.20 -38.41 10.51
N ARG A 308 12.21 -37.54 10.62
CA ARG A 308 12.19 -36.37 11.50
C ARG A 308 11.15 -35.31 11.09
N HIS A 309 10.70 -35.31 9.83
CA HIS A 309 9.73 -34.35 9.30
C HIS A 309 8.28 -34.85 9.36
N TYR A 310 8.04 -36.09 9.82
CA TYR A 310 6.70 -36.68 9.75
C TYR A 310 5.68 -35.96 10.63
N SER A 311 6.04 -35.57 11.85
CA SER A 311 5.15 -34.80 12.75
C SER A 311 4.67 -33.52 12.06
N ASP A 312 5.61 -32.73 11.56
CA ASP A 312 5.37 -31.42 10.99
C ASP A 312 4.57 -31.54 9.69
N PHE A 313 4.80 -32.62 8.93
CA PHE A 313 4.05 -32.91 7.72
C PHE A 313 2.59 -33.30 8.03
N ILE A 314 2.35 -34.11 9.07
CA ILE A 314 0.98 -34.44 9.50
C ILE A 314 0.25 -33.21 10.05
N GLU A 315 0.93 -32.33 10.79
CA GLU A 315 0.35 -31.05 11.24
C GLU A 315 0.01 -30.15 10.04
N PHE A 316 0.93 -30.06 9.07
CA PHE A 316 0.68 -29.35 7.81
C PHE A 316 -0.54 -29.88 7.06
N LEU A 317 -0.69 -31.20 6.93
CA LEU A 317 -1.88 -31.82 6.32
C LEU A 317 -3.15 -31.61 7.14
N THR A 318 -3.05 -31.54 8.47
CA THR A 318 -4.19 -31.21 9.34
C THR A 318 -4.69 -29.80 9.03
N LYS A 319 -3.78 -28.83 8.88
CA LYS A 319 -4.11 -27.47 8.44
C LYS A 319 -4.65 -27.43 7.01
N ALA A 320 -4.10 -28.26 6.11
CA ALA A 320 -4.62 -28.39 4.75
C ALA A 320 -6.09 -28.86 4.77
N ARG A 321 -6.41 -29.91 5.53
CA ARG A 321 -7.78 -30.45 5.65
C ARG A 321 -8.80 -29.38 6.02
N GLU A 322 -8.49 -28.51 6.97
CA GLU A 322 -9.38 -27.41 7.37
C GLU A 322 -9.74 -26.48 6.21
N ASN A 323 -8.77 -26.21 5.33
CA ASN A 323 -8.97 -25.35 4.15
C ASN A 323 -9.75 -26.07 3.05
N PHE A 324 -9.52 -27.38 2.86
CA PHE A 324 -10.30 -28.19 1.93
C PHE A 324 -11.78 -28.19 2.32
N LEU A 325 -12.11 -28.30 3.62
CA LEU A 325 -13.50 -28.30 4.10
C LEU A 325 -14.27 -26.99 3.81
N LEU A 326 -13.61 -25.93 3.35
CA LEU A 326 -14.26 -24.69 2.90
C LEU A 326 -14.86 -24.82 1.49
N ALA A 327 -14.41 -25.78 0.69
CA ALA A 327 -14.91 -26.05 -0.65
C ALA A 327 -16.03 -27.11 -0.65
N PRO A 328 -17.03 -27.03 -1.55
CA PRO A 328 -18.18 -27.93 -1.58
C PRO A 328 -17.81 -29.43 -1.73
N ASN A 329 -16.77 -29.75 -2.51
CA ASN A 329 -16.27 -31.13 -2.69
C ASN A 329 -14.91 -31.36 -2.01
N GLY A 330 -14.59 -30.55 -1.01
CA GLY A 330 -13.26 -30.53 -0.40
C GLY A 330 -12.89 -31.80 0.35
N ASN A 331 -13.84 -32.45 1.02
CA ASN A 331 -13.57 -33.67 1.78
C ASN A 331 -13.15 -34.83 0.86
N GLU A 332 -13.81 -34.98 -0.29
CA GLU A 332 -13.46 -36.00 -1.29
C GLU A 332 -12.10 -35.71 -1.93
N ARG A 333 -11.84 -34.45 -2.30
CA ARG A 333 -10.52 -34.03 -2.83
C ARG A 333 -9.40 -34.28 -1.84
N PHE A 334 -9.62 -34.03 -0.55
CA PHE A 334 -8.62 -34.30 0.48
C PHE A 334 -8.36 -35.80 0.65
N LYS A 335 -9.42 -36.63 0.65
CA LYS A 335 -9.28 -38.10 0.69
C LYS A 335 -8.48 -38.60 -0.51
N HIS A 336 -8.78 -38.12 -1.71
CA HIS A 336 -8.04 -38.46 -2.93
C HIS A 336 -6.56 -38.04 -2.84
N LEU A 337 -6.26 -36.87 -2.29
CA LEU A 337 -4.87 -36.44 -2.03
C LEU A 337 -4.16 -37.42 -1.08
N VAL A 338 -4.79 -37.79 0.03
CA VAL A 338 -4.22 -38.76 0.99
C VAL A 338 -4.01 -40.13 0.37
N GLU A 339 -4.95 -40.60 -0.42
CA GLU A 339 -4.86 -41.88 -1.12
C GLU A 339 -3.75 -41.88 -2.18
N SER A 340 -3.64 -40.81 -2.97
CA SER A 340 -2.54 -40.60 -3.92
C SER A 340 -1.18 -40.62 -3.22
N MET A 341 -1.06 -39.99 -2.04
CA MET A 341 0.16 -40.07 -1.23
C MET A 341 0.46 -41.50 -0.77
N LYS A 342 -0.56 -42.24 -0.30
CA LYS A 342 -0.39 -43.65 0.13
C LYS A 342 0.09 -44.53 -1.04
N CYS A 343 -0.42 -44.31 -2.23
CA CYS A 343 -0.04 -45.05 -3.44
C CYS A 343 1.37 -44.70 -3.95
N THR A 344 1.76 -43.42 -3.90
CA THR A 344 3.06 -42.96 -4.42
C THR A 344 4.21 -43.32 -3.47
N TYR A 345 3.96 -43.32 -2.15
CA TYR A 345 5.01 -43.49 -1.12
C TYR A 345 4.87 -44.79 -0.32
N LYS A 346 4.48 -45.89 -0.99
CA LYS A 346 4.28 -47.24 -0.38
C LYS A 346 5.47 -47.74 0.46
N GLY A 347 6.69 -47.34 0.12
CA GLY A 347 7.90 -47.75 0.85
C GLY A 347 8.06 -47.11 2.25
N LYS A 348 7.37 -46.00 2.55
CA LYS A 348 7.53 -45.26 3.82
C LYS A 348 6.51 -45.70 4.87
N LYS A 349 6.65 -46.93 5.39
CA LYS A 349 5.69 -47.57 6.34
C LYS A 349 5.25 -46.68 7.52
N LYS A 350 6.20 -46.02 8.20
CA LYS A 350 5.89 -45.14 9.35
C LYS A 350 5.05 -43.91 8.95
N LEU A 351 5.30 -43.34 7.76
CA LEU A 351 4.49 -42.23 7.24
C LEU A 351 3.07 -42.69 6.90
N LEU A 352 2.94 -43.86 6.27
CA LEU A 352 1.64 -44.44 5.92
C LEU A 352 0.79 -44.77 7.14
N PHE A 353 1.42 -45.30 8.20
CA PHE A 353 0.78 -45.52 9.49
C PHE A 353 0.19 -44.21 10.04
N LEU A 354 1.01 -43.16 10.14
CA LEU A 354 0.57 -41.85 10.65
C LEU A 354 -0.54 -41.22 9.79
N LEU A 355 -0.46 -41.35 8.46
CA LEU A 355 -1.50 -40.86 7.55
C LEU A 355 -2.82 -41.61 7.74
N THR A 356 -2.77 -42.92 8.00
CA THR A 356 -3.96 -43.75 8.21
C THR A 356 -4.55 -43.53 9.58
N GLU A 357 -3.71 -43.41 10.61
CA GLU A 357 -4.14 -43.09 11.98
C GLU A 357 -4.84 -41.72 12.05
N ARG A 358 -4.32 -40.72 11.33
CA ARG A 358 -4.85 -39.35 11.41
C ARG A 358 -5.99 -39.05 10.43
N PHE A 359 -5.97 -39.64 9.24
CA PHE A 359 -6.86 -39.27 8.13
C PHE A 359 -7.54 -40.47 7.43
N GLY A 360 -7.29 -41.69 7.90
CA GLY A 360 -7.88 -42.92 7.36
C GLY A 360 -9.35 -43.08 7.64
#